data_AF-A0AAN0JR58-F1
#
_entry.id   AF-A0AAN0JR58-F1
#
_cell.length_a   1.000
_cell.length_b   1.000
_cell.length_c   1.000
_cell.angle_alpha   90.00
_cell.angle_beta   90.00
_cell.angle_gamma   90.00
#
_symmetry.space_group_name_H-M   'P 1'
#
loop_
_entity.id
_entity.type
_entity.pdbx_description
1 polymer ?
#
loop_
_entity_poly.entity_id
_entity_poly.type
_entity_poly.pdbx_seq_one_letter_code
_entity_poly.pdbx_strand_id
1 'polypeptide(L)'
;MLIFQDDGIRHLQSEKRNLMQTIVDKDALIQSLQMNQSISSMGQLSLTSASGEEGGQSDIIKRLKDRNNVLCEAIRQSDIKIGILERDKNQQAAQLAEALETKRLIQDAYVKTQKQHSEEIVQLRHQLRESNQHYKDTPKWQFSHQDVTLSQQELGRGAFGTVRIGKFRGQSVAVKQLYAELQSPENISRINREIDILSQLRHPNIVQFIGAILDHPDGNPRIITEVIDTIIA
;
A
#
# COMPACT_ATOMS: atom_id res chain seq x y z
N MET A 1 5.52 21.23 -20.75
CA MET A 1 6.82 21.90 -20.55
C MET A 1 7.86 21.38 -21.54
N LEU A 2 8.06 20.06 -21.65
CA LEU A 2 8.98 19.44 -22.63
C LEU A 2 8.71 19.82 -24.10
N ILE A 3 7.45 19.88 -24.52
CA ILE A 3 7.05 20.26 -25.89
C ILE A 3 7.57 21.67 -26.25
N PHE A 4 7.47 22.63 -25.34
CA PHE A 4 7.95 24.00 -25.56
C PHE A 4 9.48 24.09 -25.64
N GLN A 5 10.20 23.21 -24.93
CA GLN A 5 11.66 23.14 -25.03
C GLN A 5 12.11 22.48 -26.34
N ASP A 6 11.42 21.44 -26.82
CA ASP A 6 11.72 20.81 -28.11
C ASP A 6 11.49 21.75 -29.30
N ASP A 7 10.44 22.57 -29.25
CA ASP A 7 10.20 23.58 -30.29
C ASP A 7 11.23 24.71 -30.23
N GLY A 8 11.67 25.11 -29.04
CA GLY A 8 12.75 26.07 -28.84
C GLY A 8 14.11 25.57 -29.34
N ILE A 9 14.47 24.32 -29.05
CA ILE A 9 15.71 23.68 -29.54
C ILE A 9 15.68 23.58 -31.07
N ARG A 10 14.58 23.09 -31.64
CA ARG A 10 14.42 22.97 -33.11
C ARG A 10 14.52 24.32 -33.81
N HIS A 11 13.92 25.37 -33.24
CA HIS A 11 13.99 26.72 -33.76
C HIS A 11 15.43 27.26 -33.76
N LEU A 12 16.13 27.17 -32.62
CA LEU A 12 17.52 27.62 -32.47
C LEU A 12 18.48 26.86 -33.39
N GLN A 13 18.28 25.54 -33.54
CA GLN A 13 19.07 24.71 -34.48
C GLN A 13 18.86 25.15 -35.94
N SER A 14 17.63 25.53 -36.31
CA SER A 14 17.32 26.04 -37.65
C SER A 14 17.93 27.42 -37.89
N GLU A 15 17.82 28.33 -36.92
CA GLU A 15 18.39 29.67 -36.98
C GLU A 15 19.92 29.61 -37.09
N LYS A 16 20.56 28.76 -36.29
CA LYS A 16 22.01 28.48 -36.36
C LYS A 16 22.44 28.01 -37.75
N ARG A 17 21.68 27.10 -38.37
CA ARG A 17 21.97 26.59 -39.72
C ARG A 17 21.94 27.70 -40.77
N ASN A 18 20.94 28.58 -40.69
CA ASN A 18 20.80 29.72 -41.60
C ASN A 18 21.95 30.74 -41.44
N LEU A 19 22.35 31.00 -40.19
CA LEU A 19 23.49 31.88 -39.89
C LEU A 19 24.82 31.30 -40.40
N MET A 20 25.05 29.99 -40.22
CA MET A 20 26.23 29.31 -40.77
C MET A 20 26.30 29.42 -42.29
N GLN A 21 25.20 29.18 -43.00
CA GLN A 21 25.16 29.32 -44.46
C GLN A 21 25.51 30.75 -44.90
N THR A 22 24.97 31.75 -44.19
CA THR A 22 25.25 33.17 -44.47
C THR A 22 26.72 33.54 -44.27
N ILE A 23 27.43 32.91 -43.31
CA ILE A 23 28.86 33.13 -43.10
C ILE A 23 29.65 32.52 -44.26
N VAL A 24 29.36 31.27 -44.64
CA VAL A 24 30.04 30.57 -45.75
C VAL A 24 29.92 31.36 -47.05
N ASP A 25 28.71 31.84 -47.37
CA ASP A 25 28.46 32.62 -48.59
C ASP A 25 29.25 33.95 -48.59
N LYS A 26 29.39 34.59 -47.41
CA LYS A 26 30.16 35.84 -47.26
C LYS A 26 31.67 35.61 -47.30
N ASP A 27 32.17 34.55 -46.71
CA ASP A 27 33.59 34.22 -46.75
C ASP A 27 34.03 33.94 -48.20
N ALA A 28 33.18 33.28 -49.00
CA ALA A 28 33.39 33.12 -50.44
C ALA A 28 33.45 34.48 -51.19
N LEU A 29 32.59 35.44 -50.82
CA LEU A 29 32.62 36.79 -51.38
C LEU A 29 33.87 37.57 -50.95
N ILE A 30 34.31 37.44 -49.68
CA ILE A 30 35.53 38.07 -49.19
C ILE A 30 36.74 37.52 -49.96
N GLN A 31 36.82 36.21 -50.16
CA GLN A 31 37.90 35.58 -50.94
C GLN A 31 37.94 36.09 -52.38
N SER A 32 36.79 36.19 -53.06
CA SER A 32 36.75 36.69 -54.44
C SER A 32 37.15 38.16 -54.55
N LEU A 33 36.73 39.01 -53.60
CA LEU A 33 37.14 40.42 -53.54
C LEU A 33 38.65 40.57 -53.26
N GLN A 34 39.22 39.76 -52.38
CA GLN A 34 40.66 39.74 -52.11
C GLN A 34 41.49 39.24 -53.31
N MET A 35 40.96 38.28 -54.07
CA MET A 35 41.57 37.82 -55.31
C MET A 35 41.58 38.93 -56.36
N ASN A 36 40.46 39.65 -56.53
CA ASN A 36 40.36 40.79 -57.44
C ASN A 36 41.33 41.91 -57.05
N GLN A 37 41.48 42.23 -55.76
CA GLN A 37 42.50 43.17 -55.29
C GLN A 37 43.92 42.71 -55.63
N SER A 38 44.22 41.42 -55.42
CA SER A 38 45.53 40.85 -55.76
C SER A 38 45.81 40.95 -57.27
N ILE A 39 44.80 40.68 -58.11
CA ILE A 39 44.89 40.81 -59.58
C ILE A 39 45.09 42.28 -59.99
N SER A 40 44.36 43.23 -59.38
CA SER A 40 44.56 44.66 -59.60
C SER A 40 45.97 45.12 -59.20
N SER A 41 46.52 44.62 -58.08
CA SER A 41 47.88 44.93 -57.64
C SER A 41 48.97 44.32 -58.52
N MET A 42 48.74 43.15 -59.13
CA MET A 42 49.66 42.56 -60.13
C MET A 42 49.55 43.24 -61.50
N GLY A 43 48.37 43.74 -61.89
CA GLY A 43 48.14 44.44 -63.15
C GLY A 43 48.77 45.84 -63.22
N GLN A 44 49.09 46.47 -62.10
CA GLN A 44 49.72 47.80 -62.06
C GLN A 44 51.21 47.84 -62.45
N LEU A 45 51.84 46.70 -62.78
CA LEU A 45 53.12 46.68 -63.52
C LEU A 45 52.95 47.02 -65.01
N SER A 46 51.72 47.29 -65.49
CA SER A 46 51.47 47.81 -66.83
C SER A 46 50.33 48.85 -66.82
N LEU A 47 50.74 50.13 -66.89
CA LEU A 47 49.96 51.31 -67.31
C LEU A 47 48.94 51.95 -66.33
N THR A 48 49.40 53.07 -65.75
CA THR A 48 48.73 54.38 -65.52
C THR A 48 47.42 54.49 -64.70
N SER A 49 47.57 55.18 -63.56
CA SER A 49 46.66 56.17 -62.94
C SER A 49 45.18 55.81 -62.71
N ALA A 50 44.87 55.36 -61.49
CA ALA A 50 43.55 55.53 -60.86
C ALA A 50 43.68 55.50 -59.33
N SER A 51 44.14 56.59 -58.72
CA SER A 51 44.09 56.82 -57.28
C SER A 51 42.66 57.20 -56.87
N GLY A 52 41.83 56.21 -56.50
CA GLY A 52 40.48 56.48 -56.00
C GLY A 52 39.68 55.28 -55.49
N GLU A 53 39.96 54.05 -55.93
CA GLU A 53 39.08 52.89 -55.62
C GLU A 53 39.62 51.93 -54.53
N GLU A 54 40.91 51.96 -54.20
CA GLU A 54 41.50 51.01 -53.24
C GLU A 54 41.04 51.22 -51.78
N GLY A 55 40.71 52.45 -51.39
CA GLY A 55 40.20 52.76 -50.05
C GLY A 55 38.81 52.19 -49.76
N GLY A 56 37.92 52.18 -50.76
CA GLY A 56 36.53 51.74 -50.60
C GLY A 56 36.40 50.22 -50.43
N GLN A 57 37.22 49.42 -51.13
CA GLN A 57 37.19 47.96 -51.00
C GLN A 57 37.78 47.47 -49.68
N SER A 58 38.82 48.13 -49.15
CA SER A 58 39.41 47.80 -47.84
C SER A 58 38.41 48.00 -46.70
N ASP A 59 37.65 49.10 -46.72
CA ASP A 59 36.62 49.39 -45.73
C ASP A 59 35.45 48.38 -45.78
N ILE A 60 35.06 47.93 -46.99
CA ILE A 60 34.03 46.90 -47.16
C ILE A 60 34.49 45.56 -46.57
N ILE A 61 35.74 45.15 -46.84
CA ILE A 61 36.31 43.92 -46.29
C ILE A 61 36.36 43.99 -44.76
N LYS A 62 36.76 45.13 -44.19
CA LYS A 62 36.78 45.32 -42.73
C LYS A 62 35.38 45.18 -42.11
N ARG A 63 34.37 45.85 -42.67
CA ARG A 63 32.97 45.73 -42.19
C ARG A 63 32.43 44.30 -42.32
N LEU A 64 32.78 43.58 -43.39
CA LEU A 64 32.37 42.19 -43.58
C LEU A 64 33.01 41.28 -42.52
N LYS A 65 34.30 41.45 -42.22
CA LYS A 65 35.01 40.71 -41.16
C LYS A 65 34.42 40.99 -39.77
N ASP A 66 34.18 42.25 -39.45
CA ASP A 66 33.58 42.64 -38.16
C ASP A 66 32.18 42.02 -38.01
N ARG A 67 31.38 42.01 -39.09
CA ARG A 67 30.05 41.37 -39.08
C ARG A 67 30.13 39.85 -38.99
N ASN A 68 31.12 39.20 -39.61
CA ASN A 68 31.34 37.75 -39.47
C ASN A 68 31.77 37.37 -38.05
N ASN A 69 32.60 38.17 -37.39
CA ASN A 69 32.98 37.96 -35.99
C ASN A 69 31.75 37.99 -35.05
N VAL A 70 30.85 38.96 -35.24
CA VAL A 70 29.59 39.06 -34.48
C VAL A 70 28.69 37.83 -34.72
N LEU A 71 28.60 37.36 -35.97
CA LEU A 71 27.83 36.16 -36.30
C LEU A 71 28.42 34.89 -35.70
N CYS A 72 29.76 34.74 -35.70
CA CYS A 72 30.44 33.62 -35.04
C CYS A 72 30.16 33.58 -33.54
N GLU A 73 30.16 34.74 -32.87
CA GLU A 73 29.82 34.82 -31.45
C GLU A 73 28.35 34.46 -31.19
N ALA A 74 27.42 34.93 -32.04
CA ALA A 74 26.01 34.56 -31.93
C ALA A 74 25.80 33.04 -32.11
N ILE A 75 26.51 32.40 -33.04
CA ILE A 75 26.47 30.93 -33.22
C ILE A 75 26.99 30.22 -31.97
N ARG A 76 28.10 30.68 -31.40
CA ARG A 76 28.69 30.13 -30.18
C ARG A 76 27.74 30.21 -28.99
N GLN A 77 27.06 31.34 -28.83
CA GLN A 77 26.05 31.53 -27.78
C GLN A 77 24.83 30.61 -27.97
N SER A 78 24.37 30.45 -29.21
CA SER A 78 23.30 29.51 -29.55
C SER A 78 23.69 28.06 -29.24
N ASP A 79 24.94 27.66 -29.49
CA ASP A 79 25.42 26.31 -29.17
C ASP A 79 25.44 26.03 -27.67
N ILE A 80 25.88 27.01 -26.87
CA ILE A 80 25.83 26.90 -25.41
C ILE A 80 24.37 26.77 -24.95
N LYS A 81 23.47 27.60 -25.48
CA LYS A 81 22.06 27.58 -25.12
C LYS A 81 21.38 26.26 -25.48
N ILE A 82 21.63 25.73 -26.68
CA ILE A 82 21.13 24.42 -27.10
C ILE A 82 21.65 23.33 -26.16
N GLY A 83 22.95 23.32 -25.85
CA GLY A 83 23.54 22.33 -24.96
C GLY A 83 23.03 22.39 -23.52
N ILE A 84 22.60 23.56 -23.03
CA ILE A 84 21.94 23.68 -21.71
C ILE A 84 20.52 23.10 -21.81
N LEU A 85 19.74 23.51 -22.81
CA LEU A 85 18.36 23.05 -22.99
C LEU A 85 18.27 21.53 -23.20
N GLU A 86 19.19 20.93 -23.92
CA GLU A 86 19.26 19.48 -24.13
C GLU A 86 19.57 18.73 -22.83
N ARG A 87 20.49 19.25 -21.99
CA ARG A 87 20.79 18.67 -20.67
C ARG A 87 19.58 18.74 -19.76
N ASP A 88 18.93 19.90 -19.68
CA ASP A 88 17.72 20.09 -18.86
C ASP A 88 16.60 19.15 -19.31
N LYS A 89 16.38 19.02 -20.63
CA LYS A 89 15.39 18.10 -21.19
C LYS A 89 15.68 16.66 -20.80
N ASN A 90 16.93 16.23 -20.92
CA ASN A 90 17.35 14.87 -20.58
C ASN A 90 17.22 14.60 -19.07
N GLN A 91 17.57 15.57 -18.22
CA GLN A 91 17.39 15.47 -16.77
C GLN A 91 15.91 15.38 -16.39
N GLN A 92 15.04 16.21 -16.98
CA GLN A 92 13.59 16.14 -16.77
C GLN A 92 13.00 14.80 -17.23
N ALA A 93 13.46 14.28 -18.38
CA ALA A 93 13.03 12.97 -18.87
C ALA A 93 13.44 11.83 -17.93
N ALA A 94 14.66 11.88 -17.38
CA ALA A 94 15.15 10.90 -16.42
C ALA A 94 14.34 10.96 -15.10
N GLN A 95 14.11 12.16 -14.55
CA GLN A 95 13.29 12.35 -13.35
C GLN A 95 11.86 11.86 -13.54
N LEU A 96 11.26 12.14 -14.71
CA LEU A 96 9.91 11.67 -15.02
C LEU A 96 9.85 10.14 -15.08
N ALA A 97 10.84 9.50 -15.70
CA ALA A 97 10.91 8.04 -15.76
C ALA A 97 11.02 7.41 -14.36
N GLU A 98 11.87 7.96 -13.49
CA GLU A 98 12.02 7.52 -12.10
C GLU A 98 10.72 7.70 -11.30
N ALA A 99 10.05 8.86 -11.45
CA ALA A 99 8.78 9.13 -10.79
C ALA A 99 7.66 8.18 -11.25
N LEU A 100 7.62 7.83 -12.54
CA LEU A 100 6.66 6.87 -13.08
C LEU A 100 6.89 5.46 -12.54
N GLU A 101 8.14 5.02 -12.42
CA GLU A 101 8.45 3.71 -11.83
C GLU A 101 8.09 3.68 -10.34
N THR A 102 8.40 4.74 -9.60
CA THR A 102 8.01 4.87 -8.19
C THR A 102 6.49 4.80 -8.03
N LYS A 103 5.74 5.50 -8.89
CA LYS A 103 4.27 5.45 -8.89
C LYS A 103 3.76 4.03 -9.17
N ARG A 104 4.39 3.30 -10.10
CA ARG A 104 4.04 1.90 -10.42
C ARG A 104 4.25 0.98 -9.22
N LEU A 105 5.39 1.10 -8.55
CA LEU A 105 5.71 0.30 -7.36
C LEU A 105 4.75 0.55 -6.20
N ILE A 106 4.40 1.83 -5.95
CA ILE A 106 3.41 2.18 -4.91
C ILE A 106 2.03 1.60 -5.25
N GLN A 107 1.62 1.67 -6.52
CA GLN A 107 0.36 1.10 -6.98
C GLN A 107 0.31 -0.42 -6.78
N ASP A 108 1.38 -1.13 -7.15
CA ASP A 108 1.49 -2.57 -6.98
C ASP A 108 1.45 -2.96 -5.50
N ALA A 109 2.17 -2.22 -4.65
CA ALA A 109 2.16 -2.42 -3.21
C ALA A 109 0.75 -2.22 -2.62
N TYR A 110 0.04 -1.16 -3.03
CA TYR A 110 -1.33 -0.90 -2.59
C TYR A 110 -2.28 -2.04 -2.96
N VAL A 111 -2.25 -2.50 -4.22
CA VAL A 111 -3.10 -3.61 -4.69
C VAL A 111 -2.79 -4.90 -3.93
N LYS A 112 -1.51 -5.19 -3.69
CA LYS A 112 -1.09 -6.36 -2.91
C LYS A 112 -1.64 -6.32 -1.50
N THR A 113 -1.51 -5.20 -0.79
CA THR A 113 -2.03 -5.04 0.57
C THR A 113 -3.55 -5.16 0.61
N GLN A 114 -4.27 -4.58 -0.36
CA GLN A 114 -5.73 -4.72 -0.47
C GLN A 114 -6.15 -6.19 -0.61
N LYS A 115 -5.44 -6.95 -1.45
CA LYS A 115 -5.70 -8.38 -1.65
C LYS A 115 -5.48 -9.16 -0.35
N GLN A 116 -4.37 -8.91 0.36
CA GLN A 116 -4.06 -9.56 1.63
C GLN A 116 -5.16 -9.31 2.68
N HIS A 117 -5.62 -8.06 2.85
CA HIS A 117 -6.72 -7.76 3.77
C HIS A 117 -8.03 -8.43 3.37
N SER A 118 -8.31 -8.54 2.06
CA SER A 118 -9.52 -9.23 1.59
C SER A 118 -9.52 -10.71 1.93
N GLU A 119 -8.36 -11.38 1.81
CA GLU A 119 -8.18 -12.79 2.15
C GLU A 119 -8.32 -13.01 3.67
N GLU A 120 -7.74 -12.14 4.47
CA GLU A 120 -7.85 -12.17 5.94
C GLU A 120 -9.30 -12.01 6.41
N ILE A 121 -10.05 -11.07 5.83
CA ILE A 121 -11.49 -10.89 6.13
C ILE A 121 -12.29 -12.17 5.81
N VAL A 122 -12.00 -12.82 4.69
CA VAL A 122 -12.68 -14.06 4.30
C VAL A 122 -12.39 -15.18 5.31
N GLN A 123 -11.14 -15.33 5.74
CA GLN A 123 -10.75 -16.31 6.75
C GLN A 123 -11.43 -16.06 8.10
N LEU A 124 -11.40 -14.82 8.59
CA LEU A 124 -12.05 -14.45 9.85
C LEU A 124 -13.56 -14.71 9.82
N ARG A 125 -14.22 -14.41 8.67
CA ARG A 125 -15.64 -14.73 8.49
C ARG A 125 -15.92 -16.23 8.52
N HIS A 126 -15.03 -17.06 7.98
CA HIS A 126 -15.16 -18.51 8.04
C HIS A 126 -15.09 -19.00 9.49
N GLN A 127 -14.05 -18.59 10.22
CA GLN A 127 -13.87 -18.94 11.64
C GLN A 127 -15.07 -18.51 12.49
N LEU A 128 -15.58 -17.29 12.28
CA LEU A 128 -16.77 -16.80 12.97
C LEU A 128 -18.02 -17.61 12.64
N ARG A 129 -18.17 -18.09 11.39
CA ARG A 129 -19.30 -18.96 11.03
C ARG A 129 -19.20 -20.30 11.74
N GLU A 130 -18.03 -20.92 11.77
CA GLU A 130 -17.81 -22.18 12.46
C GLU A 130 -18.05 -22.06 13.96
N SER A 131 -17.50 -21.01 14.59
CA SER A 131 -17.71 -20.75 16.02
C SER A 131 -19.19 -20.47 16.34
N ASN A 132 -19.89 -19.70 15.51
CA ASN A 132 -21.33 -19.46 15.70
C ASN A 132 -22.17 -20.72 15.47
N GLN A 133 -21.80 -21.56 14.51
CA GLN A 133 -22.49 -22.83 14.27
C GLN A 133 -22.31 -23.75 15.47
N HIS A 134 -21.08 -23.87 15.99
CA HIS A 134 -20.80 -24.59 17.22
C HIS A 134 -21.65 -24.06 18.40
N TYR A 135 -21.78 -22.73 18.55
CA TYR A 135 -22.64 -22.13 19.58
C TYR A 135 -24.13 -22.45 19.40
N LYS A 136 -24.62 -22.61 18.16
CA LYS A 136 -26.01 -23.03 17.91
C LYS A 136 -26.25 -24.49 18.28
N ASP A 137 -25.23 -25.33 18.09
CA ASP A 137 -25.30 -26.77 18.30
C ASP A 137 -25.04 -27.17 19.75
N THR A 138 -24.46 -26.28 20.58
CA THR A 138 -24.31 -26.54 22.01
C THR A 138 -25.65 -26.49 22.74
N PRO A 139 -25.94 -27.46 23.62
CA PRO A 139 -27.16 -27.42 24.39
C PRO A 139 -27.20 -26.19 25.30
N LYS A 140 -28.32 -25.45 25.29
CA LYS A 140 -28.50 -24.23 26.13
C LYS A 140 -28.34 -24.46 27.64
N TRP A 141 -28.38 -25.72 28.07
CA TRP A 141 -28.21 -26.12 29.46
C TRP A 141 -26.74 -26.35 29.85
N GLN A 142 -25.81 -26.40 28.89
CA GLN A 142 -24.40 -26.60 29.18
C GLN A 142 -23.74 -25.28 29.54
N PHE A 143 -23.10 -25.21 30.72
CA PHE A 143 -22.46 -24.02 31.25
C PHE A 143 -20.98 -24.25 31.52
N SER A 144 -20.20 -23.16 31.50
CA SER A 144 -18.80 -23.19 31.91
C SER A 144 -18.70 -23.32 33.42
N HIS A 145 -17.63 -23.96 33.91
CA HIS A 145 -17.33 -23.98 35.34
C HIS A 145 -17.21 -22.59 35.97
N GLN A 146 -16.91 -21.56 35.18
CA GLN A 146 -16.81 -20.16 35.63
C GLN A 146 -18.17 -19.52 35.89
N ASP A 147 -19.25 -20.08 35.35
CA ASP A 147 -20.61 -19.53 35.51
C ASP A 147 -21.21 -19.83 36.89
N VAL A 148 -20.62 -20.78 37.64
CA VAL A 148 -21.14 -21.27 38.93
C VAL A 148 -20.07 -21.18 40.02
N THR A 149 -20.41 -20.53 41.13
CA THR A 149 -19.58 -20.51 42.34
C THR A 149 -20.16 -21.41 43.41
N LEU A 150 -19.36 -22.31 43.98
CA LEU A 150 -19.79 -23.18 45.08
C LEU A 150 -19.60 -22.50 46.43
N SER A 151 -20.57 -22.66 47.32
CA SER A 151 -20.43 -22.32 48.73
C SER A 151 -19.86 -23.51 49.52
N GLN A 152 -19.47 -23.25 50.77
CA GLN A 152 -19.05 -24.33 51.67
C GLN A 152 -20.22 -25.15 52.23
N GLN A 153 -21.46 -24.67 52.10
CA GLN A 153 -22.63 -25.34 52.64
C GLN A 153 -22.99 -26.59 51.82
N GLU A 154 -22.89 -27.76 52.46
CA GLU A 154 -23.33 -29.04 51.93
C GLU A 154 -24.81 -29.25 52.26
N LEU A 155 -25.61 -29.60 51.26
CA LEU A 155 -27.03 -29.96 51.41
C LEU A 155 -27.20 -31.46 51.66
N GLY A 156 -26.29 -32.27 51.12
CA GLY A 156 -26.27 -33.70 51.36
C GLY A 156 -25.18 -34.40 50.57
N ARG A 157 -24.84 -35.60 51.02
CA ARG A 157 -23.86 -36.47 50.38
C ARG A 157 -24.46 -37.85 50.17
N GLY A 158 -24.25 -38.40 48.98
CA GLY A 158 -24.74 -39.72 48.61
C GLY A 158 -23.70 -40.52 47.83
N ALA A 159 -24.12 -41.68 47.35
CA ALA A 159 -23.28 -42.60 46.59
C ALA A 159 -22.78 -42.01 45.26
N PHE A 160 -23.58 -41.14 44.64
CA PHE A 160 -23.29 -40.59 43.31
C PHE A 160 -22.55 -39.25 43.35
N GLY A 161 -22.41 -38.64 44.52
CA GLY A 161 -21.84 -37.30 44.62
C GLY A 161 -22.23 -36.55 45.88
N THR A 162 -21.83 -35.29 45.90
CA THR A 162 -22.16 -34.33 46.97
C THR A 162 -22.97 -33.19 46.39
N VAL A 163 -24.04 -32.78 47.08
CA VAL A 163 -24.87 -31.63 46.72
C VAL A 163 -24.50 -30.47 47.63
N ARG A 164 -24.16 -29.33 47.04
CA ARG A 164 -23.81 -28.10 47.77
C ARG A 164 -24.63 -26.93 47.27
N ILE A 165 -24.81 -25.92 48.11
CA ILE A 165 -25.34 -24.63 47.65
C ILE A 165 -24.29 -23.96 46.78
N GLY A 166 -24.71 -23.42 45.65
CA GLY A 166 -23.91 -22.57 44.77
C GLY A 166 -24.66 -21.32 44.35
N LYS A 167 -23.99 -20.48 43.57
CA LYS A 167 -24.55 -19.27 42.98
C LYS A 167 -24.36 -19.31 41.47
N PHE A 168 -25.46 -19.13 40.74
CA PHE A 168 -25.49 -19.06 39.28
C PHE A 168 -26.29 -17.82 38.88
N ARG A 169 -25.66 -16.91 38.11
CA ARG A 169 -26.28 -15.64 37.67
C ARG A 169 -26.98 -14.86 38.79
N GLY A 170 -26.40 -14.86 39.99
CA GLY A 170 -26.94 -14.15 41.15
C GLY A 170 -27.95 -14.94 41.99
N GLN A 171 -28.47 -16.07 41.50
CA GLN A 171 -29.45 -16.91 42.21
C GLN A 171 -28.78 -18.08 42.93
N SER A 172 -29.33 -18.45 44.08
CA SER A 172 -28.92 -19.66 44.81
C SER A 172 -29.38 -20.90 44.03
N VAL A 173 -28.47 -21.85 43.84
CA VAL A 173 -28.71 -23.10 43.12
C VAL A 173 -28.18 -24.29 43.92
N ALA A 174 -28.77 -25.47 43.72
CA ALA A 174 -28.21 -26.71 44.22
C ALA A 174 -27.28 -27.29 43.15
N VAL A 175 -26.04 -27.57 43.53
CA VAL A 175 -25.02 -28.10 42.63
C VAL A 175 -24.62 -29.48 43.10
N LYS A 176 -25.05 -30.49 42.34
CA LYS A 176 -24.69 -31.90 42.55
C LYS A 176 -23.37 -32.16 41.83
N GLN A 177 -22.29 -32.23 42.58
CA GLN A 177 -20.97 -32.61 42.11
C GLN A 177 -20.85 -34.13 42.11
N LEU A 178 -20.66 -34.71 40.93
CA LEU A 178 -20.52 -36.16 40.74
C LEU A 178 -19.06 -36.57 40.89
N TYR A 179 -18.79 -37.73 41.48
CA TYR A 179 -17.42 -38.19 41.74
C TYR A 179 -16.67 -38.60 40.45
N ALA A 180 -15.42 -38.19 40.30
CA ALA A 180 -14.58 -38.46 39.12
C ALA A 180 -14.30 -39.95 38.86
N GLU A 181 -14.42 -40.80 39.89
CA GLU A 181 -14.34 -42.27 39.79
C GLU A 181 -15.44 -42.85 38.87
N LEU A 182 -16.38 -42.01 38.43
CA LEU A 182 -17.45 -42.28 37.49
C LEU A 182 -17.12 -41.84 36.04
N GLN A 183 -15.85 -41.70 35.64
CA GLN A 183 -15.48 -41.41 34.23
C GLN A 183 -15.40 -42.66 33.33
N SER A 184 -15.99 -43.79 33.72
CA SER A 184 -16.18 -44.91 32.79
C SER A 184 -17.20 -44.52 31.70
N PRO A 185 -17.11 -45.08 30.48
CA PRO A 185 -18.09 -44.82 29.42
C PRO A 185 -19.55 -45.07 29.86
N GLU A 186 -19.76 -46.07 30.72
CA GLU A 186 -21.08 -46.41 31.28
C GLU A 186 -21.62 -45.32 32.20
N ASN A 187 -20.75 -44.70 33.00
CA ASN A 187 -21.15 -43.66 33.92
C ASN A 187 -21.37 -42.32 33.20
N ILE A 188 -20.58 -41.99 32.17
CA ILE A 188 -20.88 -40.87 31.27
C ILE A 188 -22.27 -41.03 30.64
N SER A 189 -22.63 -42.25 30.21
CA SER A 189 -23.97 -42.56 29.71
C SER A 189 -25.06 -42.33 30.77
N ARG A 190 -24.82 -42.70 32.03
CA ARG A 190 -25.76 -42.42 33.14
C ARG A 190 -25.95 -40.92 33.37
N ILE A 191 -24.87 -40.14 33.34
CA ILE A 191 -24.93 -38.68 33.50
C ILE A 191 -25.71 -38.05 32.36
N ASN A 192 -25.39 -38.43 31.13
CA ASN A 192 -26.10 -37.94 29.94
C ASN A 192 -27.59 -38.29 29.99
N ARG A 193 -27.93 -39.50 30.46
CA ARG A 193 -29.33 -39.91 30.66
C ARG A 193 -30.04 -39.09 31.73
N GLU A 194 -29.38 -38.82 32.85
CA GLU A 194 -29.93 -37.99 33.92
C GLU A 194 -30.20 -36.57 33.42
N ILE A 195 -29.25 -35.98 32.69
CA ILE A 195 -29.40 -34.66 32.07
C ILE A 195 -30.53 -34.66 31.03
N ASP A 196 -30.57 -35.66 30.15
CA ASP A 196 -31.58 -35.74 29.09
C ASP A 196 -32.99 -35.78 29.69
N ILE A 197 -33.23 -36.65 30.67
CA ILE A 197 -34.51 -36.73 31.37
C ILE A 197 -34.83 -35.41 32.08
N LEU A 198 -33.92 -34.91 32.91
CA LEU A 198 -34.15 -33.69 33.69
C LEU A 198 -34.37 -32.45 32.82
N SER A 199 -33.71 -32.37 31.66
CA SER A 199 -33.83 -31.23 30.73
C SER A 199 -35.22 -31.12 30.09
N GLN A 200 -35.97 -32.22 30.03
CA GLN A 200 -37.30 -32.30 29.42
C GLN A 200 -38.42 -32.09 30.44
N LEU A 201 -38.14 -32.17 31.74
CA LEU A 201 -39.16 -32.08 32.79
C LEU A 201 -39.35 -30.63 33.27
N ARG A 202 -40.57 -30.12 33.11
CA ARG A 202 -41.01 -28.86 33.73
C ARG A 202 -42.35 -29.05 34.40
N HIS A 203 -42.33 -29.11 35.72
CA HIS A 203 -43.54 -29.33 36.51
C HIS A 203 -43.32 -28.78 37.93
N PRO A 204 -44.33 -28.15 38.58
CA PRO A 204 -44.18 -27.55 39.91
C PRO A 204 -43.79 -28.53 41.02
N ASN A 205 -44.04 -29.84 40.83
CA ASN A 205 -43.70 -30.89 41.79
C ASN A 205 -42.45 -31.71 41.39
N ILE A 206 -41.67 -31.24 40.42
CA ILE A 206 -40.40 -31.85 40.00
C ILE A 206 -39.33 -30.78 40.08
N VAL A 207 -38.19 -31.12 40.68
CA VAL A 207 -37.06 -30.19 40.82
C VAL A 207 -36.66 -29.62 39.45
N GLN A 208 -36.61 -28.30 39.35
CA GLN A 208 -36.26 -27.61 38.13
C GLN A 208 -34.77 -27.78 37.82
N PHE A 209 -34.48 -28.48 36.73
CA PHE A 209 -33.16 -28.49 36.12
C PHE A 209 -32.83 -27.13 35.51
N ILE A 210 -31.62 -26.65 35.80
CA ILE A 210 -31.11 -25.37 35.29
C ILE A 210 -30.04 -25.64 34.24
N GLY A 211 -29.10 -26.55 34.52
CA GLY A 211 -28.06 -26.91 33.58
C GLY A 211 -27.01 -27.88 34.12
N ALA A 212 -25.93 -28.06 33.38
CA ALA A 212 -24.83 -28.93 33.75
C ALA A 212 -23.47 -28.38 33.30
N ILE A 213 -22.43 -28.75 34.04
CA ILE A 213 -21.02 -28.52 33.72
C ILE A 213 -20.38 -29.90 33.53
N LEU A 214 -19.96 -30.23 32.32
CA LEU A 214 -19.43 -31.56 31.98
C LEU A 214 -17.91 -31.61 31.94
N ASP A 215 -17.27 -30.45 31.80
CA ASP A 215 -15.84 -30.25 31.53
C ASP A 215 -15.16 -29.45 32.65
N HIS A 216 -15.52 -29.73 33.91
CA HIS A 216 -14.91 -29.03 35.03
C HIS A 216 -13.41 -29.39 35.18
N PRO A 217 -12.50 -28.43 35.47
CA PRO A 217 -11.05 -28.68 35.58
C PRO A 217 -10.62 -29.75 36.60
N ASP A 218 -11.47 -30.05 37.59
CA ASP A 218 -11.23 -31.08 38.61
C ASP A 218 -11.67 -32.49 38.15
N GLY A 219 -12.20 -32.62 36.93
CA GLY A 219 -12.69 -33.88 36.36
C GLY A 219 -14.07 -34.31 36.87
N ASN A 220 -14.72 -33.55 37.75
CA ASN A 220 -16.02 -33.89 38.34
C ASN A 220 -17.17 -33.16 37.63
N PRO A 221 -18.04 -33.86 36.87
CA PRO A 221 -19.22 -33.24 36.28
C PRO A 221 -20.19 -32.73 37.35
N ARG A 222 -20.95 -31.68 37.02
CA ARG A 222 -21.88 -31.04 37.95
C ARG A 222 -23.25 -30.86 37.31
N ILE A 223 -24.30 -31.20 38.04
CA ILE A 223 -25.69 -30.93 37.67
C ILE A 223 -26.20 -29.78 38.54
N ILE A 224 -26.85 -28.81 37.92
CA ILE A 224 -27.35 -27.58 38.56
C ILE A 224 -28.87 -27.62 38.53
N THR A 225 -29.48 -27.51 39.70
CA THR A 225 -30.93 -27.45 39.89
C THR A 225 -31.31 -26.27 40.77
N GLU A 226 -32.61 -25.99 40.86
CA GLU A 226 -33.11 -25.11 41.91
C GLU A 226 -32.74 -25.64 43.32
N VAL A 227 -32.61 -24.72 44.27
CA VAL A 227 -32.55 -25.06 45.69
C VAL A 227 -33.97 -25.27 46.18
N ILE A 228 -34.21 -26.38 46.86
CA ILE A 228 -35.46 -26.63 47.56
C ILE A 228 -35.24 -26.30 49.03
N ASP A 229 -35.92 -25.26 49.51
CA ASP A 229 -35.91 -24.91 50.94
C ASP A 229 -36.84 -25.87 51.68
N THR A 230 -36.29 -26.75 52.51
CA THR A 230 -37.07 -27.71 53.32
C THR A 230 -37.69 -27.06 54.56
N ILE A 231 -38.17 -25.81 54.47
CA ILE A 231 -39.00 -25.23 55.53
C ILE A 231 -40.42 -25.77 55.31
N ILE A 232 -40.65 -27.00 55.75
CA ILE A 232 -41.99 -27.49 56.01
C ILE A 232 -42.40 -26.83 57.34
N ALA A 233 -43.27 -25.82 57.26
CA ALA A 233 -43.98 -25.27 58.41
C ALA A 233 -45.07 -26.24 58.89
#